data_AF-A0AA39DVR6-F1
#
_entry.id   AF-A0AA39DVR6-F1
#
_cell.length_a   1.000
_cell.length_b   1.000
_cell.length_c   1.000
_cell.angle_alpha   90.00
_cell.angle_beta   90.00
_cell.angle_gamma   90.00
#
_symmetry.space_group_name_H-M   'P 1'
#
loop_
_entity.id
_entity.type
_entity.pdbx_description
1 polymer ?
#
loop_
_entity_poly.entity_id
_entity_poly.type
_entity_poly.pdbx_seq_one_letter_code
_entity_poly.pdbx_strand_id
1 'polypeptide(L)'
;MNSASSISANVNNISVLNGTNFKKWKEHVIIVLGCMDLDYALREDRPSDLTNASTAEQRSTMKKWERSNRMSLMIMKHSIPKAIRGAIPEETRAKAFLDQIANRFAANEKVETSTILSKLVSMR
;
A
#
# COMPACT_ATOMS: atom_id res chain seq x y z
N MET A 1 -13.08 9.40 -21.79
CA MET A 1 -11.71 9.51 -21.22
C MET A 1 -10.96 8.25 -21.57
N ASN A 2 -9.76 8.33 -22.15
CA ASN A 2 -8.95 7.13 -22.41
C ASN A 2 -8.49 6.53 -21.07
N SER A 3 -8.34 5.21 -20.97
CA SER A 3 -8.08 4.52 -19.71
C SER A 3 -6.82 5.02 -18.99
N ALA A 4 -5.83 5.51 -19.74
CA ALA A 4 -4.59 6.07 -19.21
C ALA A 4 -4.78 7.40 -18.47
N SER A 5 -5.62 8.32 -18.99
CA SER A 5 -5.92 9.59 -18.31
C SER A 5 -6.58 9.37 -16.95
N SER A 6 -7.53 8.42 -16.87
CA SER A 6 -8.17 8.03 -15.61
C SER A 6 -7.20 7.42 -14.59
N ILE A 7 -6.23 6.61 -15.05
CA ILE A 7 -5.19 6.03 -14.17
C ILE A 7 -4.32 7.15 -13.57
N SER A 8 -3.87 8.11 -14.38
CA SER A 8 -3.01 9.20 -13.89
C SER A 8 -3.71 10.09 -12.86
N ALA A 9 -4.97 10.43 -13.10
CA ALA A 9 -5.77 11.22 -12.16
C ALA A 9 -5.96 10.49 -10.83
N ASN A 10 -6.27 9.20 -10.86
CA ASN A 10 -6.48 8.39 -9.66
C ASN A 10 -5.21 8.27 -8.81
N VAL A 11 -4.04 8.06 -9.44
CA VAL A 11 -2.76 7.98 -8.72
C VAL A 11 -2.39 9.32 -8.09
N ASN A 12 -2.63 10.43 -8.78
CA ASN A 12 -2.33 11.78 -8.28
C ASN A 12 -3.25 12.21 -7.12
N ASN A 13 -4.42 11.58 -6.95
CA ASN A 13 -5.33 11.83 -5.83
C ASN A 13 -4.87 11.16 -4.52
N ILE A 14 -3.88 10.27 -4.57
CA ILE A 14 -3.28 9.69 -3.37
C ILE A 14 -2.42 10.77 -2.71
N SER A 15 -2.78 11.16 -1.48
CA SER A 15 -2.00 12.12 -0.72
C SER A 15 -0.57 11.60 -0.52
N VAL A 16 0.43 12.48 -0.51
CA VAL A 16 1.81 12.08 -0.24
C VAL A 16 1.97 11.71 1.25
N LEU A 17 2.61 10.59 1.56
CA LEU A 17 2.87 10.17 2.94
C LEU A 17 3.83 11.15 3.63
N ASN A 18 3.46 11.71 4.78
CA ASN A 18 4.18 12.83 5.41
C ASN A 18 4.47 12.69 6.91
N GLY A 19 4.43 11.47 7.45
CA GLY A 19 4.75 11.23 8.87
C GLY A 19 3.53 10.99 9.74
N THR A 20 2.51 11.84 9.58
CA THR A 20 1.33 11.91 10.45
C THR A 20 0.05 11.44 9.76
N ASN A 21 0.02 11.40 8.43
CA ASN A 21 -1.17 11.07 7.66
C ASN A 21 -1.36 9.59 7.32
N PHE A 22 -0.65 8.66 7.98
CA PHE A 22 -0.61 7.24 7.58
C PHE A 22 -1.99 6.61 7.40
N LYS A 23 -2.93 6.82 8.35
CA LYS A 23 -4.29 6.25 8.27
C LYS A 23 -5.03 6.71 7.00
N LYS A 24 -5.05 8.02 6.77
CA LYS A 24 -5.67 8.64 5.59
C LYS A 24 -4.97 8.21 4.29
N TRP A 25 -3.63 8.16 4.31
CA TRP A 25 -2.83 7.69 3.19
C TRP A 25 -3.19 6.24 2.81
N LYS A 26 -3.21 5.33 3.78
CA LYS A 26 -3.55 3.92 3.57
C LYS A 26 -4.97 3.75 3.02
N GLU A 27 -5.93 4.49 3.57
CA GLU A 27 -7.31 4.48 3.10
C GLU A 27 -7.43 4.90 1.63
N HIS A 28 -6.82 6.03 1.26
CA HIS A 28 -6.81 6.51 -0.13
C HIS A 28 -6.14 5.50 -1.08
N VAL A 29 -5.02 4.90 -0.68
CA VAL A 29 -4.34 3.86 -1.46
C VAL A 29 -5.26 2.68 -1.72
N ILE A 30 -5.94 2.16 -0.69
CA ILE A 30 -6.84 1.00 -0.81
C ILE A 30 -8.02 1.33 -1.74
N ILE A 31 -8.64 2.50 -1.58
CA ILE A 31 -9.77 2.92 -2.43
C ILE A 31 -9.34 3.02 -3.89
N VAL A 32 -8.23 3.70 -4.17
CA VAL A 32 -7.73 3.88 -5.55
C VAL A 32 -7.39 2.54 -6.19
N LEU A 33 -6.71 1.65 -5.47
CA LEU A 33 -6.38 0.31 -5.99
C LEU A 33 -7.63 -0.54 -6.23
N GLY A 34 -8.62 -0.47 -5.35
CA GLY A 34 -9.91 -1.14 -5.51
C GLY A 34 -10.68 -0.65 -6.74
N CYS A 35 -10.78 0.67 -6.94
CA CYS A 35 -11.41 1.27 -8.11
C CYS A 35 -10.74 0.87 -9.44
N MET A 36 -9.49 0.41 -9.39
CA MET A 36 -8.71 0.00 -10.56
C MET A 36 -8.63 -1.54 -10.73
N ASP A 37 -9.29 -2.34 -9.88
CA ASP A 37 -9.13 -3.81 -9.78
C ASP A 37 -7.66 -4.23 -9.63
N LEU A 38 -6.89 -3.46 -8.86
CA LEU A 38 -5.48 -3.69 -8.56
C LEU A 38 -5.23 -4.10 -7.11
N ASP A 39 -6.26 -4.26 -6.29
CA ASP A 39 -6.16 -4.62 -4.88
C ASP A 39 -6.12 -6.14 -4.62
N TYR A 40 -6.24 -6.96 -5.66
CA TYR A 40 -6.31 -8.43 -5.55
C TYR A 40 -5.15 -9.04 -4.75
N ALA A 41 -3.91 -8.64 -5.01
CA ALA A 41 -2.72 -9.11 -4.30
C ALA A 41 -2.55 -8.53 -2.88
N LEU A 42 -3.38 -7.55 -2.50
CA LEU A 42 -3.48 -7.08 -1.12
C LEU A 42 -4.46 -7.93 -0.30
N ARG A 43 -5.49 -8.46 -0.95
CA ARG A 43 -6.53 -9.29 -0.32
C ARG A 43 -6.14 -10.75 -0.27
N GLU A 44 -5.67 -11.28 -1.38
CA GLU A 44 -5.36 -12.71 -1.56
C GLU A 44 -3.88 -13.01 -1.38
N ASP A 45 -3.60 -14.16 -0.79
CA ASP A 45 -2.23 -14.67 -0.70
C ASP A 45 -1.71 -15.07 -2.09
N ARG A 46 -0.38 -15.12 -2.23
CA ARG A 46 0.26 -15.46 -3.49
C ARG A 46 -0.16 -16.88 -3.91
N PRO A 47 -0.66 -17.08 -5.13
CA PRO A 47 -0.93 -18.42 -5.66
C PRO A 47 0.34 -19.27 -5.66
N SER A 48 0.17 -20.59 -5.58
CA SER A 48 1.29 -21.53 -5.73
C SER A 48 1.98 -21.37 -7.09
N ASP A 49 3.27 -21.65 -7.11
CA ASP A 49 4.06 -21.57 -8.35
C ASP A 49 3.46 -22.47 -9.44
N LEU A 50 3.45 -21.95 -10.67
CA LEU A 50 2.90 -22.65 -11.81
C LEU A 50 3.82 -23.80 -12.24
N THR A 51 3.21 -24.89 -12.70
CA THR A 51 3.90 -26.03 -13.29
C THR A 51 3.45 -26.23 -14.73
N ASN A 52 4.05 -27.19 -15.44
CA ASN A 52 3.60 -27.56 -16.79
C ASN A 52 2.16 -28.11 -16.79
N ALA A 53 1.71 -28.70 -15.68
CA ALA A 53 0.36 -29.24 -15.52
C ALA A 53 -0.68 -28.18 -15.09
N SER A 54 -0.28 -26.94 -14.83
CA SER A 54 -1.22 -25.92 -14.36
C SER A 54 -2.32 -25.61 -15.37
N THR A 55 -3.55 -25.51 -14.87
CA THR A 55 -4.74 -25.22 -15.68
C THR A 55 -4.74 -23.79 -16.20
N ALA A 56 -5.61 -23.50 -17.17
CA ALA A 56 -5.77 -22.15 -17.70
C ALA A 56 -6.21 -21.16 -16.61
N GLU A 57 -7.07 -21.59 -15.70
CA GLU A 57 -7.58 -20.81 -14.57
C GLU A 57 -6.45 -20.48 -13.60
N GLN A 58 -5.63 -21.45 -13.21
CA GLN A 58 -4.48 -21.22 -12.32
C GLN A 58 -3.50 -20.20 -12.92
N ARG A 59 -3.21 -20.32 -14.22
CA ARG A 59 -2.35 -19.37 -14.94
C ARG A 59 -2.97 -17.97 -15.00
N SER A 60 -4.28 -17.87 -15.19
CA SER A 60 -5.01 -16.61 -15.19
C SER A 60 -4.98 -15.94 -13.81
N THR A 61 -5.21 -16.71 -12.74
CA THR A 61 -5.14 -16.24 -11.35
C THR A 61 -3.75 -15.73 -11.01
N MET A 62 -2.68 -16.46 -11.37
CA MET A 62 -1.30 -16.00 -11.17
C MET A 62 -1.05 -14.67 -11.91
N LYS A 63 -1.43 -14.56 -13.18
CA LYS A 63 -1.28 -13.31 -13.97
C LYS A 63 -2.04 -12.13 -13.35
N LYS A 64 -3.28 -12.36 -12.88
CA LYS A 64 -4.07 -11.33 -12.19
C LYS A 64 -3.37 -10.88 -10.92
N TRP A 65 -2.87 -11.83 -10.12
CA TRP A 65 -2.14 -11.56 -8.88
C TRP A 65 -0.85 -10.79 -9.13
N GLU A 66 0.00 -11.23 -10.07
CA GLU A 66 1.26 -10.56 -10.41
C GLU A 66 1.05 -9.13 -10.91
N ARG A 67 0.03 -8.92 -11.76
CA ARG A 67 -0.34 -7.58 -12.25
C ARG A 67 -0.74 -6.68 -11.08
N SER A 68 -1.64 -7.14 -10.22
CA SER A 68 -2.11 -6.40 -9.05
C SER A 68 -0.95 -6.08 -8.10
N ASN A 69 -0.09 -7.06 -7.82
CA ASN A 69 1.09 -6.92 -6.97
C ASN A 69 2.05 -5.84 -7.50
N ARG A 70 2.44 -5.95 -8.77
CA ARG A 70 3.38 -5.02 -9.41
C ARG A 70 2.85 -3.59 -9.42
N MET A 71 1.59 -3.41 -9.85
CA MET A 71 1.00 -2.07 -9.98
C MET A 71 0.78 -1.43 -8.61
N SER A 72 0.33 -2.19 -7.62
CA SER A 72 0.15 -1.70 -6.24
C SER A 72 1.46 -1.20 -5.65
N LEU A 73 2.56 -1.94 -5.83
CA LEU A 73 3.88 -1.49 -5.40
C LEU A 73 4.29 -0.18 -6.07
N MET A 74 4.11 -0.06 -7.39
CA MET A 74 4.46 1.18 -8.10
C MET A 74 3.69 2.38 -7.58
N ILE A 75 2.37 2.23 -7.37
CA ILE A 75 1.49 3.30 -6.88
C ILE A 75 1.87 3.70 -5.45
N MET A 76 2.03 2.73 -4.55
CA MET A 76 2.45 3.01 -3.17
C MET A 76 3.83 3.68 -3.15
N LYS A 77 4.83 3.13 -3.83
CA LYS A 77 6.20 3.69 -3.89
C LYS A 77 6.25 5.07 -4.53
N HIS A 78 5.31 5.42 -5.40
CA HIS A 78 5.19 6.75 -5.99
C HIS A 78 4.66 7.78 -4.98
N SER A 79 3.67 7.39 -4.17
CA SER A 79 3.06 8.26 -3.15
C SER A 79 3.91 8.45 -1.87
N ILE A 80 5.08 7.81 -1.79
CA ILE A 80 5.98 7.87 -0.63
C ILE A 80 7.25 8.65 -1.00
N PRO A 81 7.58 9.74 -0.29
CA PRO A 81 8.81 10.49 -0.51
C PRO A 81 10.05 9.62 -0.39
N LYS A 82 11.08 9.88 -1.22
CA LYS A 82 12.35 9.13 -1.18
C LYS A 82 12.99 9.08 0.21
N ALA A 83 12.90 10.16 0.98
CA ALA A 83 13.42 10.24 2.35
C ALA A 83 12.76 9.23 3.31
N ILE A 84 11.45 8.98 3.16
CA ILE A 84 10.74 7.96 3.94
C ILE A 84 11.03 6.58 3.35
N ARG A 85 10.97 6.46 2.02
CA ARG A 85 11.13 5.21 1.27
C ARG A 85 12.49 4.56 1.48
N GLY A 86 13.57 5.34 1.56
CA GLY A 86 14.93 4.83 1.76
C GLY A 86 15.16 4.15 3.11
N ALA A 87 14.26 4.35 4.07
CA ALA A 87 14.29 3.68 5.37
C ALA A 87 13.33 2.48 5.46
N ILE A 88 12.70 2.09 4.34
CA ILE A 88 11.89 0.88 4.23
C ILE A 88 12.72 -0.15 3.47
N PRO A 89 12.86 -1.39 3.96
CA PRO A 89 13.50 -2.46 3.21
C PRO A 89 12.87 -2.66 1.83
N GLU A 90 13.66 -3.11 0.85
CA GLU A 90 13.07 -3.49 -0.44
C GLU A 90 12.15 -4.70 -0.27
N GLU A 91 11.00 -4.65 -0.94
CA GLU A 91 9.98 -5.68 -0.88
C GLU A 91 9.32 -5.83 -2.26
N THR A 92 9.08 -7.09 -2.63
CA THR A 92 8.54 -7.50 -3.92
C THR A 92 7.05 -7.86 -3.84
N ARG A 93 6.50 -7.99 -2.62
CA ARG A 93 5.08 -8.23 -2.37
C ARG A 93 4.39 -6.98 -1.83
N ALA A 94 3.37 -6.52 -2.55
CA ALA A 94 2.62 -5.31 -2.22
C ALA A 94 2.03 -5.35 -0.81
N LYS A 95 1.42 -6.47 -0.42
CA LYS A 95 0.84 -6.67 0.93
C LYS A 95 1.88 -6.50 2.02
N ALA A 96 3.02 -7.20 1.90
CA ALA A 96 4.12 -7.10 2.85
C ALA A 96 4.73 -5.69 2.90
N PHE A 97 4.84 -5.00 1.76
CA PHE A 97 5.32 -3.61 1.73
C PHE A 97 4.37 -2.66 2.47
N LEU A 98 3.06 -2.82 2.27
CA LEU A 98 2.05 -2.05 3.01
C LEU A 98 2.12 -2.32 4.52
N ASP A 99 2.34 -3.58 4.92
CA ASP A 99 2.48 -3.97 6.32
C ASP A 99 3.76 -3.39 6.95
N GLN A 100 4.88 -3.36 6.23
CA GLN A 100 6.11 -2.71 6.70
C GLN A 100 5.90 -1.23 6.99
N ILE A 101 5.16 -0.54 6.11
CA ILE A 101 4.79 0.87 6.33
C ILE A 101 3.90 0.96 7.58
N ALA A 102 2.85 0.12 7.67
CA ALA A 102 1.93 0.13 8.80
C ALA A 102 2.65 -0.05 10.14
N ASN A 103 3.57 -1.01 10.21
CA ASN A 103 4.36 -1.27 11.41
C ASN A 103 5.24 -0.08 11.81
N ARG A 104 5.83 0.60 10.82
CA ARG A 104 6.66 1.78 11.08
C ARG A 104 5.86 2.95 11.64
N PHE A 105 4.62 3.14 11.19
CA PHE A 105 3.75 4.22 11.65
C PHE A 105 2.94 3.88 12.89
N ALA A 106 2.74 2.60 13.21
CA ALA A 106 2.11 2.16 14.45
C ALA A 106 2.90 2.62 15.70
N ALA A 107 4.23 2.60 15.63
CA ALA A 107 5.08 3.10 16.70
C ALA A 107 4.92 4.62 16.90
N ASN A 108 4.80 5.37 15.81
CA ASN A 108 4.60 6.83 15.87
C ASN A 108 3.26 7.21 16.51
N GLU A 109 2.18 6.48 16.18
CA GLU A 109 0.86 6.72 16.77
C GLU A 109 0.86 6.55 18.29
N LYS A 110 1.56 5.51 18.79
CA LYS A 110 1.68 5.28 20.23
C LYS A 110 2.42 6.42 20.94
N VAL A 111 3.49 6.93 20.33
CA VAL A 111 4.30 8.04 20.87
C VAL A 111 3.51 9.36 20.84
N GLU A 112 2.75 9.62 19.78
CA GLU A 112 1.94 10.83 19.66
C GLU A 112 0.81 10.84 20.69
N THR A 113 0.12 9.71 20.86
CA THR A 113 -0.94 9.54 21.85
C THR A 113 -0.41 9.72 23.29
N SER A 114 0.74 9.12 23.62
CA SER A 114 1.34 9.29 24.95
C SER A 114 1.77 10.73 25.20
N THR A 115 2.34 11.41 24.19
CA THR A 115 2.75 12.81 24.28
C THR A 115 1.54 13.72 24.55
N ILE A 116 0.42 13.50 23.85
CA ILE A 116 -0.82 14.26 24.06
C ILE A 116 -1.36 14.04 25.47
N LEU A 117 -1.42 12.78 25.94
CA LEU A 117 -1.87 12.45 27.29
C LEU A 117 -0.98 13.10 28.37
N SER A 118 0.35 13.04 28.22
CA SER A 118 1.28 13.69 29.15
C SER A 118 1.09 15.20 29.22
N LYS A 119 0.87 15.87 28.08
CA LYS A 119 0.57 17.31 28.04
C LYS A 119 -0.74 17.64 28.75
N LEU A 120 -1.80 16.85 28.51
CA LEU A 120 -3.09 17.01 29.19
C LEU A 120 -2.99 16.85 30.71
N VAL A 121 -2.22 15.86 31.19
CA VAL A 121 -2.01 15.64 32.62
C VAL A 121 -1.16 16.75 33.25
N SER A 122 -0.17 17.27 32.53
CA SER A 122 0.72 18.36 32.99
C SER A 122 0.05 19.74 33.00
N MET A 123 -1.13 19.89 32.40
CA MET A 123 -1.92 21.13 32.43
C MET A 123 -2.85 21.21 33.65
N ARG A 124 -2.77 20.24 34.58
CA ARG A 124 -3.47 20.28 35.86
C ARG A 124 -2.73 21.12 36.91
#